data_AF-A0A960V581-F1
#
_entry.id   AF-A0A960V581-F1
#
_cell.length_a   1.000
_cell.length_b   1.000
_cell.length_c   1.000
_cell.angle_alpha   90.00
_cell.angle_beta   90.00
_cell.angle_gamma   90.00
#
_symmetry.space_group_name_H-M   'P 1'
#
loop_
_entity.id
_entity.type
_entity.pdbx_description
1 polymer ?
#
loop_
_entity_poly.entity_id
_entity_poly.type
_entity_poly.pdbx_seq_one_letter_code
_entity_poly.pdbx_strand_id
1 'polypeptide(L)'
;MTDSIFDQILIEREIVNERRVAYARMFLASFGVIDLLSFFQLIPFNLNIQTSSLILSFYLLLYSGVIFIIVRRNTYFRYLKYCVIALDYSYVVLSFTNDPALQSEPTTIVWFAFAAVVVFFLINLVRYSSQGTLFAGILTFIVYYGVTFYLNVPLESIFQISLPILIIVAVGYAVISSNKKIMIEANTKKMMERYLPPQLIGEL
;
A
#
# COMPACT_ATOMS: atom_id res chain seq x y z
N MET A 1 -4.90 2.62 29.54
CA MET A 1 -4.69 4.01 29.10
C MET A 1 -6.04 4.49 28.62
N THR A 2 -6.56 5.57 29.21
CA THR A 2 -7.85 6.14 28.80
C THR A 2 -7.67 6.76 27.42
N ASP A 3 -8.09 6.05 26.38
CA ASP A 3 -8.08 6.56 25.01
C ASP A 3 -8.88 7.86 24.97
N SER A 4 -8.24 8.95 24.54
CA SER A 4 -8.94 10.21 24.37
C SER A 4 -10.02 10.05 23.29
N ILE A 5 -11.08 10.84 23.33
CA ILE A 5 -12.15 10.83 22.29
C ILE A 5 -11.53 10.99 20.89
N PHE A 6 -10.42 11.73 20.79
CA PHE A 6 -9.67 11.90 19.55
C PHE A 6 -9.01 10.60 19.07
N ASP A 7 -8.46 9.80 19.97
CA ASP A 7 -7.85 8.51 19.64
C ASP A 7 -8.90 7.52 19.14
N GLN A 8 -10.11 7.55 19.70
CA GLN A 8 -11.23 6.73 19.21
C GLN A 8 -11.64 7.12 17.79
N ILE A 9 -11.76 8.43 17.49
CA ILE A 9 -12.05 8.93 16.14
C ILE A 9 -10.96 8.51 15.15
N LEU A 10 -9.69 8.55 15.57
CA LEU A 10 -8.57 8.07 14.77
C LEU A 10 -8.70 6.58 14.45
N ILE A 11 -9.00 5.75 15.45
CA ILE A 11 -9.17 4.30 15.27
C ILE A 11 -10.33 4.00 14.32
N GLU A 12 -11.49 4.66 14.48
CA GLU A 12 -12.63 4.47 13.59
C GLU A 12 -12.31 4.82 12.13
N ARG A 13 -11.58 5.92 11.91
CA ARG A 13 -11.12 6.29 10.57
C ARG A 13 -10.11 5.29 10.02
N GLU A 14 -9.18 4.82 10.84
CA GLU A 14 -8.24 3.76 10.42
C GLU A 14 -9.01 2.50 9.99
N ILE A 15 -10.05 2.07 10.70
CA ILE A 15 -10.88 0.91 10.32
C ILE A 15 -11.56 1.11 8.96
N VAL A 16 -12.16 2.29 8.75
CA VAL A 16 -12.81 2.61 7.47
C VAL A 16 -11.80 2.61 6.32
N ASN A 17 -10.60 3.15 6.56
CA ASN A 17 -9.55 3.19 5.56
C ASN A 17 -8.97 1.80 5.28
N GLU A 18 -8.77 0.95 6.29
CA GLU A 18 -8.35 -0.44 6.11
C GLU A 18 -9.34 -1.22 5.25
N ARG A 19 -10.66 -1.00 5.43
CA ARG A 19 -11.68 -1.58 4.56
C ARG A 19 -11.51 -1.14 3.13
N ARG A 20 -11.34 0.16 2.87
CA ARG A 20 -11.15 0.70 1.52
C ARG A 20 -9.91 0.10 0.85
N VAL A 21 -8.81 -0.02 1.60
CA VAL A 21 -7.58 -0.64 1.11
C VAL A 21 -7.79 -2.13 0.82
N ALA A 22 -8.50 -2.86 1.68
CA ALA A 22 -8.83 -4.26 1.44
C ALA A 22 -9.71 -4.44 0.18
N TYR A 23 -10.69 -3.56 -0.06
CA TYR A 23 -11.49 -3.56 -1.28
C TYR A 23 -10.62 -3.28 -2.53
N ALA A 24 -9.79 -2.25 -2.49
CA ALA A 24 -8.91 -1.92 -3.61
C ALA A 24 -7.95 -3.07 -3.92
N ARG A 25 -7.37 -3.70 -2.89
CA ARG A 25 -6.49 -4.87 -3.06
C ARG A 25 -7.24 -6.06 -3.64
N MET A 26 -8.43 -6.37 -3.12
CA MET A 26 -9.23 -7.48 -3.64
C MET A 26 -9.64 -7.24 -5.10
N PHE A 27 -9.94 -6.00 -5.47
CA PHE A 27 -10.20 -5.62 -6.86
C PHE A 27 -8.97 -5.86 -7.74
N LEU A 28 -7.78 -5.43 -7.32
CA LEU A 28 -6.54 -5.71 -8.06
C LEU A 28 -6.24 -7.21 -8.16
N ALA A 29 -6.44 -7.96 -7.07
CA ALA A 29 -6.24 -9.40 -7.04
C ALA A 29 -7.20 -10.14 -7.98
N SER A 30 -8.40 -9.60 -8.21
CA SER A 30 -9.40 -10.22 -9.09
C SER A 30 -8.93 -10.36 -10.54
N PHE A 31 -7.99 -9.53 -11.00
CA PHE A 31 -7.39 -9.71 -12.33
C PHE A 31 -6.61 -11.02 -12.45
N GLY A 32 -6.05 -11.55 -11.37
CA GLY A 32 -5.39 -12.86 -11.36
C GLY A 32 -6.35 -14.03 -11.61
N VAL A 33 -7.67 -13.83 -11.50
CA VAL A 33 -8.67 -14.83 -11.88
C VAL A 33 -8.67 -15.06 -13.39
N ILE A 34 -8.36 -14.04 -14.18
CA ILE A 34 -8.29 -14.15 -15.65
C ILE A 34 -7.19 -15.14 -16.03
N ASP A 35 -6.03 -15.09 -15.36
CA ASP A 35 -4.93 -16.03 -15.59
C ASP A 35 -5.33 -17.47 -15.25
N LEU A 36 -6.05 -17.67 -14.14
CA LEU A 36 -6.56 -18.99 -13.75
C LEU A 36 -7.57 -19.53 -14.78
N LEU A 37 -8.53 -18.72 -15.20
CA LEU A 37 -9.55 -19.12 -16.19
C LEU A 37 -8.92 -19.42 -17.57
N SER A 38 -7.91 -18.64 -17.95
CA SER A 38 -7.11 -18.83 -19.16
C SER A 38 -6.33 -20.15 -19.11
N PHE A 39 -5.67 -20.45 -17.98
CA PHE A 39 -4.92 -21.69 -17.80
C PHE A 39 -5.80 -22.94 -17.89
N PHE A 40 -7.02 -22.90 -17.35
CA PHE A 40 -8.01 -23.99 -17.50
C PHE A 40 -8.72 -24.01 -18.85
N GLN A 41 -8.32 -23.16 -19.81
CA GLN A 41 -8.92 -23.05 -21.15
C GLN A 41 -10.43 -22.72 -21.13
N LEU A 42 -10.93 -22.11 -20.06
CA LEU A 42 -12.33 -21.69 -19.95
C LEU A 42 -12.61 -20.41 -20.75
N ILE A 43 -11.56 -19.62 -21.03
CA ILE A 43 -11.60 -18.43 -21.86
C ILE A 43 -10.49 -18.57 -22.92
N PRO A 44 -10.73 -18.22 -24.20
CA PRO A 44 -9.75 -18.36 -25.28
C PRO A 44 -8.67 -17.26 -25.25
N PHE A 45 -8.02 -17.06 -24.11
CA PHE A 45 -6.82 -16.23 -24.02
C PHE A 45 -5.60 -17.13 -24.26
N ASN A 46 -4.97 -17.03 -25.43
CA ASN A 46 -3.72 -17.72 -25.74
C ASN A 46 -2.53 -17.00 -25.08
N LEU A 47 -2.50 -16.97 -23.74
CA LEU A 47 -1.31 -16.61 -22.98
C LEU A 47 -0.59 -17.91 -22.63
N ASN A 48 0.69 -18.00 -22.98
CA ASN A 48 1.53 -19.12 -22.60
C ASN A 48 1.92 -18.95 -21.12
N ILE A 49 0.93 -19.09 -20.23
CA ILE A 49 1.04 -18.76 -18.81
C ILE A 49 1.93 -19.80 -18.14
N GLN A 50 2.99 -19.34 -17.49
CA GLN A 50 3.88 -20.20 -16.72
C GLN A 50 3.24 -20.56 -15.37
N THR A 51 3.56 -21.76 -14.86
CA THR A 51 3.06 -22.25 -13.57
C THR A 51 3.47 -21.35 -12.40
N SER A 52 4.62 -20.68 -12.47
CA SER A 52 5.07 -19.73 -11.46
C SER A 52 4.19 -18.48 -11.38
N SER A 53 3.80 -17.89 -12.53
CA SER A 53 2.88 -16.76 -12.58
C SER A 53 1.49 -17.11 -12.02
N LEU A 54 1.03 -18.36 -12.22
CA LEU A 54 -0.23 -18.84 -11.61
C LEU A 54 -0.16 -18.95 -10.10
N ILE A 55 0.97 -19.44 -9.56
CA ILE A 55 1.19 -19.51 -8.11
C ILE A 55 1.17 -18.11 -7.50
N LEU A 56 1.75 -17.12 -8.18
CA LEU A 56 1.73 -15.71 -7.76
C LEU A 56 0.31 -15.12 -7.78
N SER A 57 -0.44 -15.34 -8.87
CA SER A 57 -1.84 -14.90 -8.98
C SER A 57 -2.72 -15.56 -7.91
N PHE A 58 -2.50 -16.84 -7.63
CA PHE A 58 -3.19 -17.56 -6.55
C PHE A 58 -2.80 -17.05 -5.16
N TYR A 59 -1.51 -16.81 -4.91
CA TYR A 59 -1.03 -16.21 -3.66
C TYR A 59 -1.70 -14.85 -3.42
N LEU A 60 -1.69 -13.97 -4.43
CA LEU A 60 -2.31 -12.64 -4.38
C LEU A 60 -3.80 -12.71 -4.04
N LEU A 61 -4.53 -13.61 -4.70
CA LEU A 61 -5.95 -13.86 -4.44
C LEU A 61 -6.20 -14.38 -3.03
N LEU A 62 -5.42 -15.38 -2.59
CA LEU A 62 -5.62 -16.02 -1.30
C LEU A 62 -5.38 -15.02 -0.16
N TYR A 63 -4.22 -14.34 -0.14
CA TYR A 63 -3.90 -13.44 0.96
C TYR A 63 -4.84 -12.22 0.96
N SER A 64 -5.18 -11.68 -0.22
CA SER A 64 -6.14 -10.57 -0.34
C SER A 64 -7.53 -10.98 0.14
N GLY A 65 -7.98 -12.18 -0.20
CA GLY A 65 -9.26 -12.75 0.25
C GLY A 65 -9.30 -12.95 1.77
N VAL A 66 -8.23 -13.48 2.36
CA VAL A 66 -8.11 -13.65 3.82
C VAL A 66 -8.19 -12.30 4.53
N ILE A 67 -7.40 -11.31 4.08
CA ILE A 67 -7.44 -9.95 4.66
C ILE A 67 -8.84 -9.34 4.51
N PHE A 68 -9.46 -9.49 3.34
CA PHE A 68 -10.80 -8.98 3.08
C PHE A 68 -11.84 -9.56 4.05
N ILE A 69 -11.80 -10.88 4.28
CA ILE A 69 -12.69 -11.55 5.24
C ILE A 69 -12.44 -11.05 6.67
N ILE A 70 -11.16 -10.94 7.08
CA ILE A 70 -10.79 -10.46 8.42
C ILE A 70 -11.32 -9.03 8.64
N VAL A 71 -11.04 -8.13 7.70
CA VAL A 71 -11.41 -6.72 7.78
C VAL A 71 -12.94 -6.52 7.71
N ARG A 72 -13.67 -7.40 7.01
CA ARG A 72 -15.13 -7.41 6.95
C ARG A 72 -15.79 -7.91 8.25
N ARG A 73 -15.12 -8.79 9.01
CA ARG A 73 -15.61 -9.30 10.30
C ARG A 73 -15.48 -8.30 11.46
N ASN A 74 -15.04 -7.06 11.19
CA ASN A 74 -14.92 -5.96 12.15
C ASN A 74 -13.98 -6.19 13.33
N THR A 75 -13.15 -7.23 13.29
CA THR A 75 -12.09 -7.42 14.28
C THR A 75 -10.95 -6.44 13.97
N TYR A 76 -10.90 -5.33 14.71
CA TYR A 76 -9.81 -4.36 14.56
C TYR A 76 -8.53 -4.90 15.20
N PHE A 77 -7.52 -5.10 14.36
CA PHE A 77 -6.18 -5.45 14.78
C PHE A 77 -5.25 -4.30 14.40
N ARG A 78 -4.80 -3.52 15.38
CA ARG A 78 -3.92 -2.36 15.17
C ARG A 78 -2.64 -2.69 14.40
N TYR A 79 -2.13 -3.92 14.57
CA TYR A 79 -0.92 -4.41 13.90
C TYR A 79 -1.16 -5.09 12.55
N LEU A 80 -2.41 -5.38 12.18
CA LEU A 80 -2.74 -6.01 10.90
C LEU A 80 -2.19 -5.21 9.73
N LYS A 81 -2.28 -3.88 9.79
CA LYS A 81 -1.75 -2.99 8.74
C LYS A 81 -0.28 -3.25 8.40
N TYR A 82 0.57 -3.50 9.39
CA TYR A 82 2.00 -3.76 9.16
C TYR A 82 2.22 -5.13 8.52
N CYS A 83 1.47 -6.14 8.96
CA CYS A 83 1.49 -7.46 8.35
C CYS A 83 1.04 -7.39 6.89
N VAL A 84 -0.04 -6.65 6.61
CA VAL A 84 -0.55 -6.48 5.25
C VAL A 84 0.45 -5.72 4.37
N ILE A 85 1.06 -4.65 4.86
CA ILE A 85 2.10 -3.93 4.13
C ILE A 85 3.26 -4.89 3.82
N ALA A 86 3.73 -5.67 4.80
CA ALA A 86 4.80 -6.64 4.58
C ALA A 86 4.43 -7.70 3.53
N LEU A 87 3.18 -8.20 3.54
CA LEU A 87 2.70 -9.13 2.52
C LEU A 87 2.68 -8.52 1.12
N ASP A 88 2.20 -7.28 0.98
CA ASP A 88 2.19 -6.55 -0.29
C ASP A 88 3.61 -6.41 -0.88
N TYR A 89 4.59 -6.06 -0.06
CA TYR A 89 5.99 -5.96 -0.49
C TYR A 89 6.64 -7.33 -0.71
N SER A 90 6.23 -8.37 0.03
CA SER A 90 6.68 -9.74 -0.23
C SER A 90 6.16 -10.28 -1.56
N TYR A 91 4.94 -9.90 -1.96
CA TYR A 91 4.41 -10.22 -3.29
C TYR A 91 5.30 -9.65 -4.39
N VAL A 92 5.71 -8.38 -4.28
CA VAL A 92 6.64 -7.76 -5.24
C VAL A 92 7.94 -8.57 -5.36
N VAL A 93 8.57 -8.92 -4.23
CA VAL A 93 9.79 -9.74 -4.23
C VAL A 93 9.55 -11.10 -4.89
N LEU A 94 8.44 -11.76 -4.58
CA LEU A 94 8.08 -13.05 -5.16
C LEU A 94 7.83 -12.95 -6.67
N SER A 95 7.24 -11.85 -7.16
CA SER A 95 7.03 -11.60 -8.59
C SER A 95 8.36 -11.52 -9.34
N PHE A 96 9.33 -10.76 -8.84
CA PHE A 96 10.63 -10.62 -9.53
C PHE A 96 11.54 -11.84 -9.41
N THR A 97 11.36 -12.67 -8.38
CA THR A 97 12.17 -13.88 -8.20
C THR A 97 11.63 -15.07 -8.98
N ASN A 98 10.30 -15.21 -9.07
CA ASN A 98 9.67 -16.41 -9.63
C ASN A 98 9.07 -16.24 -11.02
N ASP A 99 8.92 -15.00 -11.52
CA ASP A 99 8.40 -14.76 -12.87
C ASP A 99 9.53 -14.44 -13.86
N PRO A 100 9.92 -15.39 -14.74
CA PRO A 100 10.97 -15.18 -15.73
C PRO A 100 10.57 -14.15 -16.80
N ALA A 101 9.28 -13.92 -17.02
CA ALA A 101 8.81 -12.93 -18.01
C ALA A 101 9.18 -11.50 -17.57
N LEU A 102 9.31 -11.27 -16.25
CA LEU A 102 9.78 -10.01 -15.70
C LEU A 102 11.30 -9.84 -15.75
N GLN A 103 12.07 -10.87 -16.14
CA GLN A 103 13.54 -10.88 -16.06
C GLN A 103 14.25 -10.65 -17.42
N SER A 104 13.52 -10.30 -18.48
CA SER A 104 14.08 -10.35 -19.85
C SER A 104 14.99 -9.16 -20.23
N GLU A 105 14.88 -7.99 -19.57
CA GLU A 105 15.78 -6.86 -19.82
C GLU A 105 16.08 -6.01 -18.56
N PRO A 106 17.36 -5.66 -18.29
CA PRO A 106 17.75 -4.98 -17.05
C PRO A 106 17.16 -3.57 -16.91
N THR A 107 16.95 -2.84 -18.00
CA THR A 107 16.39 -1.48 -17.98
C THR A 107 14.88 -1.48 -17.73
N THR A 108 14.14 -2.40 -18.33
CA THR A 108 12.68 -2.53 -18.12
C THR A 108 12.36 -3.04 -16.71
N ILE A 109 13.21 -3.92 -16.17
CA ILE A 109 13.14 -4.39 -14.77
C ILE A 109 13.12 -3.23 -13.78
N VAL A 110 13.96 -2.20 -13.98
CA VAL A 110 14.03 -1.05 -13.05
C VAL A 110 12.71 -0.30 -13.01
N TRP A 111 12.09 -0.09 -14.18
CA TRP A 111 10.81 0.58 -14.30
C TRP A 111 9.65 -0.25 -13.74
N PHE A 112 9.66 -1.56 -13.95
CA PHE A 112 8.65 -2.43 -13.34
C PHE A 112 8.80 -2.50 -11.83
N ALA A 113 10.03 -2.61 -11.31
CA ALA A 113 10.29 -2.62 -9.89
C ALA A 113 9.83 -1.31 -9.24
N PHE A 114 10.15 -0.18 -9.87
CA PHE A 114 9.66 1.14 -9.48
C PHE A 114 8.13 1.22 -9.46
N ALA A 115 7.47 0.86 -10.55
CA ALA A 115 6.02 0.91 -10.65
C ALA A 115 5.37 0.03 -9.58
N ALA A 116 5.86 -1.19 -9.36
CA ALA A 116 5.33 -2.10 -8.36
C ALA A 116 5.43 -1.52 -6.94
N VAL A 117 6.62 -1.07 -6.53
CA VAL A 117 6.80 -0.53 -5.16
C VAL A 117 6.03 0.77 -4.96
N VAL A 118 5.90 1.62 -5.98
CA VAL A 118 5.11 2.87 -5.91
C VAL A 118 3.62 2.57 -5.84
N VAL A 119 3.10 1.65 -6.64
CA VAL A 119 1.67 1.27 -6.60
C VAL A 119 1.29 0.78 -5.21
N PHE A 120 2.08 -0.12 -4.62
CA PHE A 120 1.80 -0.58 -3.26
C PHE A 120 1.99 0.52 -2.22
N PHE A 121 2.98 1.40 -2.36
CA PHE A 121 3.12 2.58 -1.51
C PHE A 121 1.88 3.49 -1.56
N LEU A 122 1.34 3.76 -2.76
CA LEU A 122 0.13 4.57 -2.95
C LEU A 122 -1.12 3.91 -2.37
N ILE A 123 -1.29 2.60 -2.54
CA ILE A 123 -2.38 1.84 -1.89
C ILE A 123 -2.25 1.95 -0.37
N ASN A 124 -1.03 1.85 0.16
CA ASN A 124 -0.76 1.90 1.58
C ASN A 124 -0.95 3.31 2.17
N LEU A 125 -0.76 4.37 1.38
CA LEU A 125 -1.06 5.76 1.76
C LEU A 125 -2.55 6.00 2.06
N VAL A 126 -3.46 5.27 1.42
CA VAL A 126 -4.91 5.38 1.65
C VAL A 126 -5.29 5.05 3.10
N ARG A 127 -4.42 4.38 3.87
CA ARG A 127 -4.62 4.13 5.30
C ARG A 127 -4.62 5.41 6.15
N TYR A 128 -4.07 6.51 5.65
CA TYR A 128 -3.88 7.77 6.38
C TYR A 128 -3.17 7.59 7.74
N SER A 129 -2.29 6.60 7.85
CA SER A 129 -1.55 6.32 9.08
C SER A 129 -0.10 6.76 8.92
N SER A 130 0.35 7.73 9.71
CA SER A 130 1.73 8.26 9.63
C SER A 130 2.78 7.16 9.85
N GLN A 131 2.58 6.31 10.86
CA GLN A 131 3.47 5.17 11.13
C GLN A 131 3.44 4.12 10.02
N GLY A 132 2.25 3.81 9.49
CA GLY A 132 2.12 2.89 8.35
C GLY A 132 2.77 3.42 7.08
N THR A 133 2.71 4.74 6.85
CA THR A 133 3.33 5.39 5.70
C THR A 133 4.86 5.36 5.80
N LEU A 134 5.43 5.60 6.98
CA LEU A 134 6.87 5.44 7.20
C LEU A 134 7.32 3.99 6.98
N PHE A 135 6.57 3.03 7.54
CA PHE A 135 6.88 1.62 7.38
C PHE A 135 6.84 1.19 5.91
N ALA A 136 5.79 1.58 5.17
CA ALA A 136 5.70 1.34 3.74
C ALA A 136 6.82 2.05 2.97
N GLY A 137 7.15 3.30 3.32
CA GLY A 137 8.24 4.05 2.70
C GLY A 137 9.59 3.36 2.84
N ILE A 138 9.92 2.86 4.03
CA ILE A 138 11.15 2.07 4.28
C ILE A 138 11.14 0.80 3.43
N LEU A 139 10.02 0.07 3.41
CA LEU A 139 9.90 -1.16 2.60
C LEU A 139 10.00 -0.89 1.09
N THR A 140 9.49 0.23 0.58
CA THR A 140 9.67 0.66 -0.82
C THR A 140 11.14 0.67 -1.19
N PHE A 141 11.99 1.30 -0.37
CA PHE A 141 13.42 1.33 -0.62
C PHE A 141 14.07 -0.04 -0.49
N ILE A 142 13.78 -0.77 0.59
CA ILE A 142 14.36 -2.09 0.82
C ILE A 142 14.05 -3.05 -0.33
N VAL A 143 12.78 -3.11 -0.77
CA VAL A 143 12.37 -3.99 -1.86
C VAL A 143 12.91 -3.52 -3.20
N TYR A 144 12.86 -2.22 -3.51
CA TYR A 144 13.38 -1.70 -4.76
C TYR A 144 14.89 -1.98 -4.91
N TYR A 145 15.69 -1.66 -3.89
CA TYR A 145 17.11 -1.96 -3.90
C TYR A 145 17.35 -3.48 -3.88
N GLY A 146 16.63 -4.24 -3.07
CA GLY A 146 16.76 -5.69 -2.99
C GLY A 146 16.53 -6.39 -4.33
N VAL A 147 15.47 -6.02 -5.05
CA VAL A 147 15.14 -6.57 -6.38
C VAL A 147 16.19 -6.15 -7.42
N THR A 148 16.57 -4.87 -7.45
CA THR A 148 17.54 -4.37 -8.44
C THR A 148 18.94 -4.95 -8.23
N PHE A 149 19.36 -5.17 -6.98
CA PHE A 149 20.60 -5.89 -6.67
C PHE A 149 20.53 -7.38 -7.01
N TYR A 150 19.42 -8.05 -6.71
CA TYR A 150 19.22 -9.46 -7.04
C TYR A 150 19.34 -9.72 -8.55
N LEU A 151 18.81 -8.81 -9.37
CA LEU A 151 18.82 -8.90 -10.83
C LEU A 151 20.08 -8.28 -11.48
N ASN A 152 21.09 -7.90 -10.69
CA ASN A 152 22.36 -7.31 -11.17
C ASN A 152 22.19 -6.12 -12.12
N VAL A 153 21.20 -5.26 -11.85
CA VAL A 153 20.95 -4.06 -12.64
C VAL A 153 22.13 -3.08 -12.53
N PRO A 154 22.54 -2.40 -13.63
CA PRO A 154 23.59 -1.38 -13.57
C PRO A 154 23.26 -0.26 -12.56
N LEU A 155 24.24 0.13 -11.74
CA LEU A 155 24.08 1.14 -10.70
C LEU A 155 23.54 2.47 -11.25
N GLU A 156 23.98 2.88 -12.45
CA GLU A 156 23.53 4.11 -13.09
C GLU A 156 22.00 4.15 -13.27
N SER A 157 21.40 3.04 -13.70
CA SER A 157 19.95 2.92 -13.87
C SER A 157 19.21 2.95 -12.52
N ILE A 158 19.81 2.37 -11.47
CA ILE A 158 19.25 2.39 -10.12
C ILE A 158 19.18 3.82 -9.57
N PHE A 159 20.24 4.61 -9.77
CA PHE A 159 20.33 5.99 -9.28
C PHE A 159 19.34 6.93 -9.97
N GLN A 160 19.02 6.72 -11.24
CA GLN A 160 18.04 7.56 -11.96
C GLN A 160 16.66 7.52 -11.32
N ILE A 161 16.27 6.38 -10.73
CA ILE A 161 14.92 6.18 -10.18
C ILE A 161 14.85 6.33 -8.65
N SER A 162 16.00 6.28 -7.95
CA SER A 162 16.03 6.46 -6.50
C SER A 162 15.53 7.83 -6.05
N LEU A 163 15.84 8.89 -6.81
CA LEU A 163 15.40 10.26 -6.50
C LEU A 163 13.88 10.43 -6.69
N PRO A 164 13.25 9.99 -7.79
CA PRO A 164 11.79 9.89 -7.89
C PRO A 164 11.13 9.13 -6.74
N ILE A 165 11.66 7.97 -6.33
CA ILE A 165 11.12 7.20 -5.20
C ILE A 165 11.16 8.04 -3.92
N LEU A 166 12.29 8.70 -3.65
CA LEU A 166 12.46 9.54 -2.47
C LEU A 166 11.47 10.71 -2.46
N ILE A 167 11.28 11.37 -3.58
CA ILE A 167 10.30 12.45 -3.71
C ILE A 167 8.89 11.93 -3.43
N ILE A 168 8.48 10.81 -4.04
CA ILE A 168 7.14 10.24 -3.86
C ILE A 168 6.91 9.87 -2.38
N VAL A 169 7.89 9.23 -1.73
CA VAL A 169 7.79 8.85 -0.32
C VAL A 169 7.72 10.08 0.58
N ALA A 170 8.56 11.10 0.33
CA ALA A 170 8.58 12.34 1.10
C ALA A 170 7.26 13.12 0.96
N VAL A 171 6.75 13.27 -0.27
CA VAL A 171 5.46 13.93 -0.54
C VAL A 171 4.33 13.16 0.12
N GLY A 172 4.30 11.82 -0.03
CA GLY A 172 3.31 10.97 0.62
C GLY A 172 3.29 11.17 2.14
N TYR A 173 4.46 11.14 2.78
CA TYR A 173 4.57 11.38 4.21
C TYR A 173 4.13 12.79 4.62
N ALA A 174 4.55 13.82 3.87
CA ALA A 174 4.17 15.21 4.14
C ALA A 174 2.65 15.42 4.07
N VAL A 175 1.99 14.82 3.08
CA VAL A 175 0.53 14.87 2.93
C VAL A 175 -0.17 14.23 4.13
N ILE A 176 0.27 13.06 4.59
CA ILE A 176 -0.33 12.39 5.75
C ILE A 176 -0.10 13.18 7.04
N SER A 177 1.12 13.70 7.24
CA SER A 177 1.47 14.50 8.41
C SER A 177 0.66 15.80 8.47
N SER A 178 0.54 16.50 7.34
CA SER A 178 -0.26 17.73 7.22
C SER A 178 -1.74 17.48 7.50
N ASN A 179 -2.33 16.45 6.89
CA ASN A 179 -3.73 16.10 7.13
C ASN A 179 -4.01 15.78 8.60
N LYS A 180 -3.08 15.12 9.29
CA LYS A 180 -3.22 14.85 10.72
C LYS A 180 -3.24 16.14 11.54
N LYS A 181 -2.39 17.12 11.22
CA LYS A 181 -2.37 18.43 11.89
C LYS A 181 -3.67 19.21 11.66
N ILE A 182 -4.12 19.32 10.40
CA ILE A 182 -5.37 20.00 10.05
C ILE A 182 -6.56 19.38 10.79
N MET A 183 -6.59 18.06 10.92
CA MET A 183 -7.66 17.38 11.65
C MET A 183 -7.66 17.67 13.15
N ILE A 184 -6.47 17.80 13.76
CA ILE A 184 -6.35 18.21 15.17
C ILE A 184 -6.85 19.66 15.32
N GLU A 185 -6.37 20.57 14.48
CA GLU A 185 -6.74 22.00 14.50
C GLU A 185 -8.25 22.19 14.29
N ALA A 186 -8.84 21.53 13.29
CA ALA A 186 -10.26 21.62 13.01
C ALA A 186 -11.14 21.07 14.14
N ASN A 187 -10.69 20.00 14.81
CA ASN A 187 -11.45 19.44 15.94
C ASN A 187 -11.34 20.34 17.19
N THR A 188 -10.15 20.88 17.45
CA THR A 188 -9.94 21.88 18.50
C THR A 188 -10.80 23.12 18.26
N LYS A 189 -10.86 23.63 17.03
CA LYS A 189 -11.70 24.76 16.65
C LYS A 189 -13.19 24.49 16.88
N LYS A 190 -13.70 23.32 16.45
CA LYS A 190 -15.10 22.92 16.72
C LYS A 190 -15.43 22.79 18.21
N MET A 191 -14.47 22.33 19.01
CA MET A 191 -14.64 22.27 20.46
C MET A 191 -14.65 23.67 21.06
N MET A 192 -13.74 24.55 20.65
CA MET A 192 -13.74 25.97 21.04
C MET A 192 -15.06 26.66 20.66
N GLU A 193 -15.60 26.43 19.47
CA GLU A 193 -16.90 26.94 19.02
C GLU A 193 -18.08 26.46 19.88
N ARG A 194 -17.97 25.30 20.54
CA ARG A 194 -19.00 24.80 21.46
C ARG A 194 -18.93 25.38 22.87
N TYR A 195 -17.74 25.82 23.31
CA TYR A 195 -17.51 26.21 24.69
C TYR A 195 -17.20 27.70 24.88
N LEU A 196 -16.89 28.44 23.80
CA LEU A 196 -16.59 29.86 23.86
C LEU A 196 -17.72 30.69 23.23
N PRO A 197 -18.02 31.87 23.79
CA PRO A 197 -18.96 32.79 23.18
C PRO A 197 -18.43 33.28 21.81
N PRO A 198 -19.32 33.48 20.82
CA PRO A 198 -18.96 33.73 19.41
C PRO A 198 -17.98 34.89 19.17
N GLN A 199 -17.88 35.83 20.10
CA GLN A 199 -17.02 37.02 20.01
C GLN A 199 -15.52 36.70 20.11
N LEU A 200 -15.12 35.63 20.79
CA LEU A 200 -13.70 35.25 20.97
C LEU A 200 -13.14 34.39 19.83
N ILE A 201 -13.99 33.95 18.88
CA ILE A 201 -13.62 33.01 17.82
C ILE A 201 -13.20 33.73 16.53
N GLY A 202 -13.57 35.01 16.38
CA GLY A 202 -13.22 35.83 15.20
C GLY A 202 -11.89 36.58 15.30
N GLU A 203 -11.27 36.63 16.47
CA GLU A 203 -10.04 37.43 16.73
C GLU A 203 -8.75 36.58 16.84
N LEU A 204 -8.84 35.26 16.61
CA LEU A 204 -7.72 34.30 16.61
C LEU A 204 -7.53 33.68 15.22
#